data_AF-A0A5J4W215-F1
#
_entry.id   AF-A0A5J4W215-F1
#
_cell.length_a   1.000
_cell.length_b   1.000
_cell.length_c   1.000
_cell.angle_alpha   90.00
_cell.angle_beta   90.00
_cell.angle_gamma   90.00
#
_symmetry.space_group_name_H-M   'P 1'
#
loop_
_entity.id
_entity.type
_entity.pdbx_description
1 polymer ?
#
loop_
_entity_poly.entity_id
_entity_poly.type
_entity_poly.pdbx_seq_one_letter_code
_entity_poly.pdbx_strand_id
1 'polypeptide(L)'
;MTDVQPKSEKEESIFLTVYCEPQIEDIKTQFSHHAAQLKLPNSSDQDKKIDLENLIHFAFGFQLSQLHEIVTQSIAIETVYKLMLDTENPKIRTLCGAVLQVVQQRGTENDQITDWRTLLSPIVSFLFSSDQLISELGKQALIEAIEKKPESLQGLIELDVIEHATEELNHFYTSQSSSNQSEQSDSILGLLQNNYPIFNLLNNLMDYTKKFFI
;
A
#
# COMPACT_ATOMS: atom_id res chain seq x y z
N MET A 1 5.52 -48.45 -76.30
CA MET A 1 4.72 -47.27 -75.92
C MET A 1 3.43 -47.86 -75.36
N THR A 2 3.22 -48.00 -74.06
CA THR A 2 3.33 -47.00 -72.99
C THR A 2 3.44 -47.71 -71.64
N ASP A 3 4.36 -47.27 -70.78
CA ASP A 3 4.49 -47.64 -69.37
C ASP A 3 3.26 -47.18 -68.55
N VAL A 4 2.80 -48.01 -67.61
CA VAL A 4 1.94 -47.57 -66.49
C VAL A 4 2.45 -48.23 -65.21
N GLN A 5 3.08 -47.41 -64.35
CA GLN A 5 3.58 -47.74 -63.01
C GLN A 5 2.47 -48.13 -62.03
N PRO A 6 2.77 -48.89 -60.96
CA PRO A 6 1.90 -49.01 -59.81
C PRO A 6 1.97 -47.72 -58.96
N LYS A 7 0.78 -47.23 -58.56
CA LYS A 7 0.59 -46.08 -57.67
C LYS A 7 1.16 -46.41 -56.28
N SER A 8 2.23 -45.73 -55.89
CA SER A 8 2.76 -45.73 -54.51
C SER A 8 1.92 -44.81 -53.63
N GLU A 9 1.47 -45.34 -52.50
CA GLU A 9 0.93 -44.58 -51.37
C GLU A 9 1.98 -43.57 -50.87
N LYS A 10 1.63 -42.28 -50.92
CA LYS A 10 2.40 -41.22 -50.25
C LYS A 10 1.79 -40.98 -48.88
N GLU A 11 2.35 -41.63 -47.86
CA GLU A 11 2.36 -41.09 -46.50
C GLU A 11 3.41 -39.97 -46.46
N GLU A 12 3.00 -38.74 -46.75
CA GLU A 12 3.79 -37.55 -46.42
C GLU A 12 3.04 -36.78 -45.32
N SER A 13 3.37 -37.20 -44.09
CA SER A 13 3.39 -36.45 -42.84
C SER A 13 2.90 -35.01 -42.96
N ILE A 14 1.63 -34.80 -42.61
CA ILE A 14 1.13 -33.47 -42.26
C ILE A 14 1.93 -33.04 -41.03
N PHE A 15 2.91 -32.16 -41.22
CA PHE A 15 3.51 -31.41 -40.12
C PHE A 15 2.37 -30.70 -39.40
N LEU A 16 1.92 -31.27 -38.29
CA LEU A 16 1.15 -30.58 -37.29
C LEU A 16 2.10 -29.51 -36.75
N THR A 17 2.06 -28.31 -37.33
CA THR A 17 2.54 -27.13 -36.63
C THR A 17 1.71 -27.04 -35.37
N VAL A 18 2.25 -27.58 -34.29
CA VAL A 18 1.84 -27.26 -32.93
C VAL A 18 2.02 -25.75 -32.85
N TYR A 19 0.91 -25.04 -33.03
CA TYR A 19 0.79 -23.68 -32.59
C TYR A 19 1.05 -23.71 -31.09
N CYS A 20 2.27 -23.40 -30.67
CA CYS A 20 2.50 -22.93 -29.32
C CYS A 20 1.70 -21.65 -29.20
N GLU A 21 0.55 -21.72 -28.52
CA GLU A 21 -0.04 -20.53 -27.93
C GLU A 21 1.07 -19.77 -27.17
N PRO A 22 1.13 -18.43 -27.27
CA PRO A 22 2.01 -17.66 -26.42
C PRO A 22 1.65 -18.00 -24.98
N GLN A 23 2.56 -18.68 -24.28
CA GLN A 23 2.40 -18.99 -22.87
C GLN A 23 2.30 -17.65 -22.14
N ILE A 24 1.09 -17.31 -21.70
CA ILE A 24 0.93 -16.33 -20.63
C ILE A 24 1.64 -16.97 -19.44
N GLU A 25 2.89 -16.58 -19.22
CA GLU A 25 3.71 -17.14 -18.16
C GLU A 25 2.99 -16.90 -16.83
N ASP A 26 2.83 -17.96 -16.02
CA ASP A 26 2.08 -17.86 -14.77
C ASP A 26 2.70 -16.78 -13.86
N ILE A 27 1.84 -16.00 -13.18
CA ILE A 27 2.27 -14.84 -12.39
C ILE A 27 3.29 -15.25 -11.32
N LYS A 28 3.17 -16.45 -10.76
CA LYS A 28 4.16 -17.01 -9.82
C LYS A 28 5.54 -17.16 -10.45
N THR A 29 5.60 -17.65 -11.69
CA THR A 29 6.86 -17.83 -12.42
C THR A 29 7.49 -16.47 -12.70
N GLN A 30 6.70 -15.48 -13.12
CA GLN A 30 7.18 -14.11 -13.34
C GLN A 30 7.66 -13.48 -12.03
N PHE A 31 6.93 -13.64 -10.93
CA PHE A 31 7.33 -13.17 -9.60
C PHE A 31 8.65 -13.79 -9.14
N SER A 32 8.80 -15.10 -9.32
CA SER A 32 10.02 -15.83 -8.99
C SER A 32 11.20 -15.44 -9.89
N HIS A 33 10.93 -15.18 -11.17
CA HIS A 33 11.93 -14.73 -12.14
C HIS A 33 12.55 -13.40 -11.72
N HIS A 34 11.73 -12.37 -11.48
CA HIS A 34 12.25 -11.06 -11.07
C HIS A 34 12.94 -11.10 -9.70
N ALA A 35 12.44 -11.91 -8.76
CA ALA A 35 13.13 -12.15 -7.50
C ALA A 35 14.53 -12.76 -7.71
N ALA A 36 14.68 -13.70 -8.65
CA ALA A 36 15.97 -14.30 -8.96
C ALA A 36 16.95 -13.28 -9.57
N GLN A 37 16.46 -12.36 -10.42
CA GLN A 37 17.30 -11.30 -11.01
C GLN A 37 17.91 -10.37 -9.93
N LEU A 38 17.14 -10.06 -8.88
CA LEU A 38 17.62 -9.24 -7.75
C LEU A 38 18.78 -9.87 -6.98
N LYS A 39 18.96 -11.20 -7.03
CA LYS A 39 20.08 -11.91 -6.39
C LYS A 39 21.38 -11.83 -7.19
N LEU A 40 21.34 -11.40 -8.46
CA LEU A 40 22.53 -11.38 -9.30
C LEU A 40 23.54 -10.36 -8.76
N PRO A 41 24.80 -10.77 -8.49
CA PRO A 41 25.78 -9.93 -7.79
C PRO A 41 26.18 -8.68 -8.56
N ASN A 42 25.99 -8.68 -9.89
CA ASN A 42 26.36 -7.57 -10.78
C ASN A 42 25.15 -6.84 -11.38
N SER A 43 23.96 -7.00 -10.80
CA SER A 43 22.78 -6.27 -11.25
C SER A 43 22.95 -4.77 -10.99
N SER A 44 22.70 -3.95 -12.00
CA SER A 44 22.78 -2.51 -11.85
C SER A 44 21.61 -1.99 -11.03
N ASP A 45 21.76 -0.79 -10.46
CA ASP A 45 20.66 -0.12 -9.76
C ASP A 45 19.46 0.19 -10.68
N GLN A 46 19.65 0.24 -11.99
CA GLN A 46 18.54 0.39 -12.94
C GLN A 46 17.80 -0.94 -13.13
N ASP A 47 18.54 -2.04 -13.31
CA ASP A 47 17.94 -3.38 -13.45
C ASP A 47 17.13 -3.74 -12.20
N LYS A 48 17.70 -3.50 -11.02
CA LYS A 48 17.02 -3.73 -9.74
C LYS A 48 15.72 -2.94 -9.62
N LYS A 49 15.68 -1.70 -10.11
CA LYS A 49 14.44 -0.90 -10.09
C LYS A 49 13.39 -1.50 -11.00
N ILE A 50 13.77 -1.89 -12.22
CA ILE A 50 12.88 -2.54 -13.18
C ILE A 50 12.30 -3.82 -12.57
N ASP A 51 13.14 -4.67 -11.97
CA ASP A 51 12.70 -5.91 -11.33
C ASP A 51 11.77 -5.65 -10.14
N LEU A 52 12.06 -4.64 -9.30
CA LEU A 52 11.19 -4.27 -8.19
C LEU A 52 9.85 -3.68 -8.67
N GLU A 53 9.85 -2.83 -9.70
CA GLU A 53 8.62 -2.29 -10.31
C GLU A 53 7.76 -3.42 -10.90
N ASN A 54 8.38 -4.39 -11.55
CA ASN A 54 7.70 -5.59 -12.05
C ASN A 54 7.12 -6.43 -10.90
N LEU A 55 7.87 -6.63 -9.81
CA LEU A 55 7.35 -7.31 -8.62
C LEU A 55 6.13 -6.60 -8.03
N ILE A 56 6.12 -5.26 -7.98
CA ILE A 56 4.94 -4.48 -7.56
C ILE A 56 3.76 -4.75 -8.51
N HIS A 57 4.00 -4.67 -9.82
CA HIS A 57 2.96 -4.94 -10.83
C HIS A 57 2.35 -6.33 -10.66
N PHE A 58 3.17 -7.37 -10.52
CA PHE A 58 2.70 -8.73 -10.33
C PHE A 58 2.06 -8.95 -8.96
N ALA A 59 2.50 -8.23 -7.93
CA ALA A 59 1.87 -8.27 -6.61
C ALA A 59 0.42 -7.77 -6.67
N PHE A 60 0.09 -6.81 -7.55
CA PHE A 60 -1.30 -6.43 -7.81
C PHE A 60 -2.06 -7.42 -8.70
N GLY A 61 -1.37 -8.22 -9.51
CA GLY A 61 -1.99 -9.10 -10.50
C GLY A 61 -2.39 -10.49 -10.00
N PHE A 62 -1.74 -11.02 -8.95
CA PHE A 62 -1.99 -12.41 -8.52
C PHE A 62 -3.36 -12.60 -7.85
N GLN A 63 -3.92 -13.81 -7.94
CA GLN A 63 -5.11 -14.20 -7.20
C GLN A 63 -4.75 -14.53 -5.75
N LEU A 64 -5.65 -14.24 -4.82
CA LEU A 64 -5.44 -14.49 -3.39
C LEU A 64 -5.12 -15.96 -3.06
N SER A 65 -5.66 -16.90 -3.85
CA SER A 65 -5.32 -18.32 -3.80
C SER A 65 -3.83 -18.62 -4.03
N GLN A 66 -3.13 -17.74 -4.75
CA GLN A 66 -1.70 -17.84 -5.07
C GLN A 66 -0.81 -17.17 -4.01
N LEU A 67 -1.37 -16.37 -3.10
CA LEU A 67 -0.62 -15.63 -2.09
C LEU A 67 0.31 -16.53 -1.28
N HIS A 68 -0.22 -17.64 -0.75
CA HIS A 68 0.56 -18.55 0.08
C HIS A 68 1.79 -19.06 -0.67
N GLU A 69 1.63 -19.47 -1.92
CA GLU A 69 2.75 -19.94 -2.74
C GLU A 69 3.74 -18.81 -3.07
N ILE A 70 3.25 -17.60 -3.36
CA ILE A 70 4.10 -16.44 -3.62
C ILE A 70 4.93 -16.10 -2.38
N VAL A 71 4.32 -16.02 -1.21
CA VAL A 71 5.02 -15.66 0.03
C VAL A 71 6.00 -16.75 0.47
N THR A 72 5.60 -18.02 0.36
CA THR A 72 6.39 -19.13 0.94
C THR A 72 7.35 -19.80 -0.04
N GLN A 73 7.12 -19.73 -1.36
CA GLN A 73 7.88 -20.51 -2.35
C GLN A 73 8.65 -19.67 -3.37
N SER A 74 8.30 -18.40 -3.58
CA SER A 74 8.90 -17.59 -4.68
C SER A 74 10.27 -17.01 -4.38
N ILE A 75 10.85 -17.25 -3.18
CA ILE A 75 12.06 -16.61 -2.61
C ILE A 75 12.07 -15.07 -2.60
N ALA A 76 11.02 -14.43 -3.11
CA ALA A 76 10.98 -13.01 -3.37
C ALA A 76 10.99 -12.18 -2.09
N ILE A 77 10.21 -12.58 -1.09
CA ILE A 77 10.12 -11.85 0.18
C ILE A 77 11.46 -11.77 0.88
N GLU A 78 12.15 -12.90 1.00
CA GLU A 78 13.50 -12.95 1.58
C GLU A 78 14.50 -12.12 0.78
N THR A 79 14.45 -12.22 -0.56
CA THR A 79 15.37 -11.51 -1.44
C THR A 79 15.18 -9.99 -1.36
N VAL A 80 13.94 -9.54 -1.43
CA VAL A 80 13.57 -8.12 -1.36
C VAL A 80 13.90 -7.56 0.03
N TYR A 81 13.60 -8.30 1.09
CA TYR A 81 13.94 -7.89 2.45
C TYR A 81 15.45 -7.75 2.62
N LYS A 82 16.23 -8.71 2.14
CA LYS A 82 17.70 -8.63 2.18
C LYS A 82 18.23 -7.44 1.38
N LEU A 83 17.75 -7.24 0.15
CA LEU A 83 18.15 -6.10 -0.70
C LEU A 83 17.83 -4.75 -0.03
N MET A 84 16.70 -4.65 0.65
CA MET A 84 16.29 -3.45 1.40
C MET A 84 17.31 -3.08 2.48
N LEU A 85 17.86 -4.08 3.18
CA LEU A 85 18.86 -3.90 4.23
C LEU A 85 20.26 -3.61 3.66
N ASP A 86 20.62 -4.26 2.57
CA ASP A 86 21.97 -4.20 2.00
C ASP A 86 22.19 -2.96 1.10
N THR A 87 21.14 -2.34 0.56
CA THR A 87 21.28 -1.24 -0.41
C THR A 87 21.56 0.12 0.24
N GLU A 88 22.52 0.85 -0.31
CA GLU A 88 22.75 2.27 0.00
C GLU A 88 21.81 3.20 -0.79
N ASN A 89 21.14 2.70 -1.84
CA ASN A 89 20.28 3.51 -2.69
C ASN A 89 18.88 3.68 -2.06
N PRO A 90 18.50 4.89 -1.62
CA PRO A 90 17.22 5.10 -0.93
C PRO A 90 16.02 4.78 -1.82
N LYS A 91 16.13 4.95 -3.15
CA LYS A 91 15.04 4.62 -4.08
C LYS A 91 14.80 3.12 -4.18
N ILE A 92 15.87 2.32 -4.22
CA ILE A 92 15.76 0.85 -4.20
C ILE A 92 15.15 0.40 -2.88
N ARG A 93 15.57 1.00 -1.76
CA ARG A 93 15.00 0.72 -0.44
C ARG A 93 13.49 1.01 -0.40
N THR A 94 13.05 2.16 -0.93
CA THR A 94 11.63 2.50 -1.04
C THR A 94 10.86 1.49 -1.88
N LEU A 95 11.39 1.09 -3.04
CA LEU A 95 10.74 0.10 -3.90
C LEU A 95 10.66 -1.28 -3.24
N CYS A 96 11.69 -1.70 -2.48
CA CYS A 96 11.62 -2.92 -1.69
C CYS A 96 10.49 -2.85 -0.65
N GLY A 97 10.38 -1.73 0.07
CA GLY A 97 9.27 -1.48 0.99
C GLY A 97 7.91 -1.56 0.31
N ALA A 98 7.78 -0.99 -0.89
CA ALA A 98 6.54 -1.03 -1.65
C ALA A 98 6.14 -2.47 -2.06
N VAL A 99 7.09 -3.30 -2.52
CA VAL A 99 6.81 -4.72 -2.82
C VAL A 99 6.27 -5.44 -1.57
N LEU A 100 6.95 -5.27 -0.43
CA LEU A 100 6.54 -5.91 0.83
C LEU A 100 5.16 -5.44 1.29
N GLN A 101 4.89 -4.13 1.20
CA GLN A 101 3.59 -3.55 1.56
C GLN A 101 2.46 -4.07 0.67
N VAL A 102 2.65 -4.12 -0.65
CA VAL A 102 1.61 -4.62 -1.56
C VAL A 102 1.34 -6.09 -1.29
N VAL A 103 2.37 -6.94 -1.13
CA VAL A 103 2.16 -8.37 -0.83
C VAL A 103 1.44 -8.55 0.52
N GLN A 104 1.82 -7.78 1.55
CA GLN A 104 1.13 -7.79 2.84
C GLN A 104 -0.34 -7.39 2.68
N GLN A 105 -0.61 -6.30 1.96
CA GLN A 105 -1.95 -5.81 1.69
C GLN A 105 -2.79 -6.87 0.97
N ARG A 106 -2.26 -7.52 -0.07
CA ARG A 106 -2.93 -8.65 -0.73
C ARG A 106 -3.26 -9.75 0.28
N GLY A 107 -2.38 -10.01 1.25
CA GLY A 107 -2.61 -11.01 2.29
C GLY A 107 -3.68 -10.67 3.32
N THR A 108 -4.07 -9.39 3.40
CA THR A 108 -5.14 -8.93 4.28
C THR A 108 -6.44 -8.59 3.52
N GLU A 109 -6.50 -8.82 2.20
CA GLU A 109 -7.70 -8.64 1.37
C GLU A 109 -8.77 -9.72 1.57
N ASN A 110 -8.55 -10.70 2.45
CA ASN A 110 -9.61 -11.62 2.85
C ASN A 110 -10.66 -10.86 3.68
N ASP A 111 -11.94 -11.25 3.57
CA ASP A 111 -13.09 -10.70 4.34
C ASP A 111 -12.99 -10.87 5.87
N GLN A 112 -11.80 -11.18 6.42
CA GLN A 112 -11.56 -11.38 7.83
C GLN A 112 -10.77 -10.20 8.39
N ILE A 113 -11.51 -9.34 9.10
CA ILE A 113 -11.02 -8.25 9.97
C ILE A 113 -10.07 -7.30 9.25
N THR A 114 -10.63 -6.23 8.69
CA THR A 114 -9.86 -5.10 8.16
C THR A 114 -8.99 -4.51 9.27
N ASP A 115 -7.66 -4.51 9.06
CA ASP A 115 -6.71 -3.79 9.92
C ASP A 115 -6.80 -2.29 9.64
N TRP A 116 -7.75 -1.64 10.33
CA TRP A 116 -7.99 -0.21 10.22
C TRP A 116 -6.82 0.64 10.70
N ARG A 117 -6.01 0.17 11.65
CA ARG A 117 -4.83 0.90 12.12
C ARG A 117 -3.83 1.06 10.98
N THR A 118 -3.52 -0.02 10.29
CA THR A 118 -2.59 0.04 9.14
C THR A 118 -3.17 0.87 8.01
N LEU A 119 -4.46 0.70 7.70
CA LEU A 119 -5.12 1.40 6.59
C LEU A 119 -5.22 2.93 6.82
N LEU A 120 -5.49 3.35 8.06
CA LEU A 120 -5.69 4.76 8.39
C LEU A 120 -4.38 5.49 8.72
N SER A 121 -3.29 4.78 9.02
CA SER A 121 -2.01 5.38 9.42
C SER A 121 -1.52 6.48 8.44
N PRO A 122 -1.52 6.28 7.11
CA PRO A 122 -1.10 7.33 6.18
C PRO A 122 -2.03 8.55 6.20
N ILE A 123 -3.34 8.33 6.40
CA ILE A 123 -4.35 9.39 6.43
C ILE A 123 -4.20 10.21 7.72
N VAL A 124 -3.89 9.56 8.84
CA VAL A 124 -3.54 10.24 10.09
C VAL A 124 -2.26 11.06 9.93
N SER A 125 -1.25 10.56 9.21
CA SER A 125 -0.07 11.37 8.89
C SER A 125 -0.42 12.60 8.04
N PHE A 126 -1.38 12.50 7.12
CA PHE A 126 -1.87 13.65 6.36
C PHE A 126 -2.56 14.67 7.26
N LEU A 127 -3.41 14.23 8.20
CA LEU A 127 -4.09 15.10 9.15
C LEU A 127 -3.11 16.03 9.90
N PHE A 128 -1.95 15.51 10.29
CA PHE A 128 -0.91 16.25 11.01
C PHE A 128 0.17 16.85 10.10
N SER A 129 -0.09 16.95 8.79
CA SER A 129 0.78 17.66 7.87
C SER A 129 0.78 19.17 8.14
N SER A 130 1.94 19.81 8.01
CA SER A 130 2.05 21.28 8.04
C SER A 130 1.47 21.95 6.79
N ASP A 131 1.27 21.20 5.71
CA ASP A 131 0.56 21.66 4.52
C ASP A 131 -0.95 21.59 4.75
N GLN A 132 -1.61 22.75 4.72
CA GLN A 132 -3.04 22.89 4.99
C GLN A 132 -3.91 22.07 4.02
N LEU A 133 -3.55 21.97 2.74
CA LEU A 133 -4.33 21.20 1.76
C LEU A 133 -4.23 19.70 2.04
N ILE A 134 -3.05 19.23 2.43
CA ILE A 134 -2.83 17.84 2.81
C ILE A 134 -3.56 17.53 4.13
N SER A 135 -3.52 18.43 5.10
CA SER A 135 -4.23 18.30 6.37
C SER A 135 -5.75 18.23 6.20
N GLU A 136 -6.33 19.11 5.38
CA GLU A 136 -7.76 19.08 5.06
C GLU A 136 -8.16 17.80 4.30
N LEU A 137 -7.31 17.33 3.38
CA LEU A 137 -7.54 16.05 2.70
C LEU A 137 -7.55 14.88 3.68
N GLY A 138 -6.58 14.84 4.60
CA GLY A 138 -6.51 13.84 5.67
C GLY A 138 -7.78 13.84 6.52
N LYS A 139 -8.23 15.01 7.00
CA LYS A 139 -9.49 15.15 7.73
C LYS A 139 -10.68 14.63 6.95
N GLN A 140 -10.86 15.05 5.70
CA GLN A 140 -12.04 14.68 4.93
C GLN A 140 -12.10 13.17 4.72
N ALA A 141 -10.96 12.55 4.43
CA ALA A 141 -10.85 11.11 4.30
C ALA A 141 -11.14 10.36 5.62
N LEU A 142 -10.68 10.88 6.77
CA LEU A 142 -10.99 10.29 8.08
C LEU A 142 -12.48 10.41 8.44
N ILE A 143 -13.12 11.56 8.18
CA ILE A 143 -14.56 11.74 8.40
C ILE A 143 -15.34 10.74 7.54
N GLU A 144 -15.00 10.62 6.25
CA GLU A 144 -15.65 9.70 5.34
C GLU A 144 -15.46 8.23 5.76
N ALA A 145 -14.27 7.87 6.26
CA ALA A 145 -13.99 6.54 6.78
C ALA A 145 -14.88 6.21 8.00
N ILE A 146 -14.97 7.12 8.97
CA ILE A 146 -15.80 6.94 10.17
C ILE A 146 -17.29 6.83 9.79
N GLU A 147 -17.78 7.68 8.88
CA GLU A 147 -19.17 7.68 8.45
C GLU A 147 -19.58 6.40 7.73
N LYS A 148 -18.71 5.88 6.85
CA LYS A 148 -19.02 4.67 6.07
C LYS A 148 -18.71 3.37 6.80
N LYS A 149 -17.74 3.40 7.71
CA LYS A 149 -17.13 2.23 8.35
C LYS A 149 -16.84 2.56 9.82
N PRO A 150 -17.83 2.55 10.72
CA PRO A 150 -17.63 2.93 12.13
C PRO A 150 -16.60 2.05 12.85
N GLU A 151 -16.37 0.81 12.40
CA GLU A 151 -15.29 -0.06 12.87
C GLU A 151 -13.89 0.55 12.70
N SER A 152 -13.73 1.51 11.78
CA SER A 152 -12.49 2.27 11.59
C SER A 152 -12.09 3.11 12.81
N LEU A 153 -13.04 3.44 13.69
CA LEU A 153 -12.78 4.13 14.96
C LEU A 153 -11.78 3.36 15.82
N GLN A 154 -11.81 2.01 15.80
CA GLN A 154 -10.84 1.21 16.53
C GLN A 154 -9.42 1.47 16.04
N GLY A 155 -9.21 1.56 14.72
CA GLY A 155 -7.91 1.88 14.13
C GLY A 155 -7.41 3.27 14.53
N LEU A 156 -8.32 4.26 14.64
CA LEU A 156 -7.95 5.61 15.10
C LEU A 156 -7.58 5.68 16.57
N ILE A 157 -8.24 4.86 17.41
CA ILE A 157 -7.87 4.72 18.83
C ILE A 157 -6.48 4.08 18.92
N GLU A 158 -6.21 3.02 18.17
CA GLU A 158 -4.91 2.35 18.17
C GLU A 158 -3.77 3.27 17.65
N LEU A 159 -4.09 4.26 16.81
CA LEU A 159 -3.14 5.25 16.30
C LEU A 159 -2.93 6.45 17.24
N ASP A 160 -3.53 6.45 18.43
CA ASP A 160 -3.38 7.50 19.45
C ASP A 160 -3.67 8.90 18.87
N VAL A 161 -4.70 9.00 18.01
CA VAL A 161 -5.01 10.25 17.29
C VAL A 161 -5.42 11.38 18.25
N ILE A 162 -6.06 11.02 19.37
CA ILE A 162 -6.50 11.99 20.38
C ILE A 162 -5.30 12.55 21.14
N GLU A 163 -4.34 11.69 21.49
CA GLU A 163 -3.10 12.04 22.16
C GLU A 163 -2.28 12.98 21.27
N HIS A 164 -2.04 12.62 20.00
CA HIS A 164 -1.35 13.50 19.05
C HIS A 164 -2.06 14.84 18.84
N ALA A 165 -3.39 14.84 18.71
CA ALA A 165 -4.16 16.07 18.61
C ALA A 165 -4.04 16.95 19.87
N THR A 166 -4.00 16.33 21.04
CA THR A 166 -3.84 17.03 22.32
C THR A 166 -2.43 17.63 22.46
N GLU A 167 -1.41 16.89 22.02
CA GLU A 167 -0.02 17.37 21.98
C GLU A 167 0.15 18.57 21.04
N GLU A 168 -0.40 18.50 19.83
CA GLU A 168 -0.38 19.61 18.86
C GLU A 168 -1.10 20.86 19.40
N LEU A 169 -2.26 20.67 20.03
CA LEU A 169 -2.98 21.77 20.70
C LEU A 169 -2.14 22.39 21.83
N ASN A 170 -1.53 21.56 22.69
CA ASN A 170 -0.67 22.05 23.78
C ASN A 170 0.56 22.80 23.26
N HIS A 171 1.17 22.32 22.17
CA HIS A 171 2.27 23.02 21.50
C HIS A 171 1.83 24.39 20.98
N PHE A 172 0.63 24.48 20.38
CA PHE A 172 0.06 25.75 19.93
C PHE A 172 -0.13 26.76 21.08
N TYR A 173 -0.76 26.34 22.19
CA TYR A 173 -0.96 27.21 23.35
C TYR A 173 0.35 27.67 23.97
N THR A 174 1.33 26.77 24.10
CA THR A 174 2.65 27.08 24.65
C THR A 174 3.42 28.07 23.75
N SER A 175 3.31 27.88 22.43
CA SER A 175 3.91 28.77 21.43
C SER A 175 3.27 30.17 21.45
N GLN A 176 1.94 30.27 21.65
CA GLN A 176 1.25 31.56 21.75
C GLN A 176 1.50 32.28 23.08
N SER A 177 1.61 31.55 24.19
CA SER A 177 1.87 32.14 25.51
C SER A 177 3.27 32.77 25.66
N SER A 178 4.17 32.49 24.71
CA SER A 178 5.47 33.17 24.58
C SER A 178 5.38 34.53 23.88
N SER A 179 4.23 34.87 23.32
CA SER A 179 3.94 36.14 22.65
C SER A 179 2.69 36.80 23.25
N ASN A 180 2.92 37.74 24.17
CA ASN A 180 1.98 38.74 24.71
C ASN A 180 0.85 38.24 25.62
N GLN A 181 0.95 38.69 26.89
CA GLN A 181 -0.18 38.84 27.79
C GLN A 181 -1.15 39.91 27.25
N SER A 182 -2.35 39.52 26.83
CA SER A 182 -3.60 40.24 27.15
C SER A 182 -4.83 39.46 26.69
N GLU A 183 -5.75 39.27 27.64
CA GLU A 183 -7.20 39.03 27.51
C GLU A 183 -7.76 38.67 26.13
N GLN A 184 -7.87 37.37 25.81
CA GLN A 184 -8.74 36.90 24.71
C GLN A 184 -9.13 35.42 24.87
N SER A 185 -9.89 35.08 25.90
CA SER A 185 -10.43 33.71 26.08
C SER A 185 -11.52 33.35 25.07
N ASP A 186 -12.24 34.33 24.50
CA ASP A 186 -13.37 34.09 23.59
C ASP A 186 -12.99 34.03 22.10
N SER A 187 -11.77 34.44 21.73
CA SER A 187 -11.28 34.43 20.35
C SER A 187 -10.61 33.10 19.95
N ILE A 188 -10.14 32.34 20.94
CA ILE A 188 -9.38 31.10 20.70
C ILE A 188 -10.27 29.98 20.16
N LEU A 189 -11.50 29.82 20.67
CA LEU A 189 -12.45 28.81 20.15
C LEU A 189 -12.85 29.10 18.69
N GLY A 190 -13.02 30.38 18.34
CA GLY A 190 -13.31 30.80 16.96
C GLY A 190 -12.12 30.63 16.01
N LEU A 191 -10.89 30.77 16.50
CA LEU A 191 -9.68 30.49 15.73
C LEU A 191 -9.41 28.99 15.59
N LEU A 192 -9.72 28.18 16.60
CA LEU A 192 -9.57 26.72 16.57
C LEU A 192 -10.58 26.04 15.64
N GLN A 193 -11.81 26.54 15.58
CA GLN A 193 -12.84 26.05 14.64
C GLN A 193 -12.53 26.39 13.17
N ASN A 194 -11.84 27.50 12.91
CA ASN A 194 -11.59 27.99 11.56
C ASN A 194 -10.19 27.66 11.02
N ASN A 195 -9.19 27.45 11.88
CA ASN A 195 -7.80 27.22 11.44
C ASN A 195 -7.31 25.78 11.57
N TYR A 196 -8.00 24.90 12.31
CA TYR A 196 -7.52 23.52 12.49
C TYR A 196 -8.57 22.45 12.23
N PRO A 197 -8.36 21.60 11.20
CA PRO A 197 -9.28 20.52 10.85
C PRO A 197 -9.54 19.50 11.98
N ILE A 198 -8.59 19.38 12.91
CA ILE A 198 -8.62 18.46 14.06
C ILE A 198 -9.81 18.72 15.00
N PHE A 199 -10.25 19.96 15.18
CA PHE A 199 -11.29 20.28 16.16
C PHE A 199 -12.67 19.71 15.78
N ASN A 200 -13.00 19.74 14.48
CA ASN A 200 -14.22 19.11 13.97
C ASN A 200 -14.14 17.59 14.00
N LEU A 201 -12.95 17.01 13.78
CA LEU A 201 -12.74 15.56 13.93
C LEU A 201 -12.94 15.14 15.40
N LEU A 202 -12.38 15.88 16.35
CA LEU A 202 -12.54 15.63 17.79
C LEU A 202 -14.00 15.75 18.26
N ASN A 203 -14.74 16.75 17.76
CA ASN A 203 -16.17 16.88 18.07
C ASN A 203 -16.98 15.70 17.52
N ASN A 204 -16.71 15.27 16.29
CA ASN A 204 -17.34 14.08 15.71
C ASN A 204 -16.98 12.82 16.52
N LEU A 205 -15.70 12.62 16.87
CA LEU A 205 -15.25 11.50 17.69
C LEU A 205 -15.93 11.49 19.08
N MET A 206 -16.07 12.65 19.72
CA MET A 206 -16.79 12.77 21.00
C MET A 206 -18.29 12.49 20.88
N ASP A 207 -18.94 12.87 19.77
CA ASP A 207 -20.36 12.56 19.55
C ASP A 207 -20.59 11.09 19.19
N TYR A 208 -19.65 10.44 18.49
CA TYR A 208 -19.71 9.00 18.21
C TYR A 208 -19.45 8.14 19.45
N THR A 209 -18.49 8.51 20.30
CA THR A 209 -18.25 7.79 21.58
C THR A 209 -19.46 7.84 22.51
N LYS A 210 -20.20 8.96 22.55
CA LYS A 210 -21.47 9.06 23.30
C LYS A 210 -22.58 8.15 22.75
N LYS A 211 -22.59 7.88 21.43
CA LYS A 211 -23.59 6.99 20.79
C LYS A 211 -23.30 5.49 20.98
N PHE A 212 -22.05 5.11 21.25
CA PHE A 212 -21.65 3.70 21.39
C PHE A 212 -21.52 3.24 22.85
N PHE A 213 -21.50 4.15 23.83
CA PHE A 213 -21.32 3.85 25.25
C PHE A 213 -22.53 4.18 26.17
N ILE A 214 -23.72 4.40 25.60
CA ILE A 214 -25.02 4.47 26.30
C ILE A 214 -25.95 3.40 25.72
#